data_AF-A0AAT9RTG8-F1
#
_entry.id   AF-A0AAT9RTG8-F1
#
_cell.length_a   1.000
_cell.length_b   1.000
_cell.length_c   1.000
_cell.angle_alpha   90.00
_cell.angle_beta   90.00
_cell.angle_gamma   90.00
#
_symmetry.space_group_name_H-M   'P 1'
#
loop_
_entity.id
_entity.type
_entity.pdbx_description
1 polymer ?
#
loop_
_entity_poly.entity_id
_entity_poly.type
_entity_poly.pdbx_seq_one_letter_code
_entity_poly.pdbx_strand_id
1 'polypeptide(L)'
;MPQQVADAIVRLEERNIRADEMLTEFQEERNDLLRQISRSLQDIAATLRHPGGPSRPTPEPELTPQDLLAAWKAKNLVVTEDVHAVAAFLAPALVRGEARHRLEVISTRTGLPQDRVNDCLRMLVKRGCVRQTGCAPDGAPVYVLP
;
A
#
# COMPACT_ATOMS: atom_id res chain seq x y z
N MET A 1 -13.18 54.60 53.80
CA MET A 1 -13.94 53.89 52.75
C MET A 1 -15.31 53.51 53.31
N PRO A 2 -16.42 53.72 52.58
CA PRO A 2 -17.76 53.30 53.03
C PRO A 2 -17.88 51.77 53.09
N GLN A 3 -18.51 51.22 54.14
CA GLN A 3 -18.66 49.76 54.32
C GLN A 3 -19.34 49.08 53.13
N GLN A 4 -20.34 49.73 52.53
CA GLN A 4 -21.06 49.23 51.36
C GLN A 4 -20.15 49.01 50.13
N VAL A 5 -19.09 49.81 49.99
CA VAL A 5 -18.10 49.67 48.91
C VAL A 5 -17.15 48.53 49.21
N ALA A 6 -16.72 48.38 50.47
CA ALA A 6 -15.88 47.26 50.89
C ALA A 6 -16.60 45.91 50.67
N ASP A 7 -17.87 45.80 51.06
CA ASP A 7 -18.65 44.58 50.86
C ASP A 7 -18.89 44.26 49.37
N ALA A 8 -19.05 45.30 48.54
CA ALA A 8 -19.19 45.12 47.10
C ALA A 8 -17.88 44.64 46.45
N ILE A 9 -16.73 45.12 46.92
CA ILE A 9 -15.41 44.67 46.47
C ILE A 9 -15.19 43.21 46.86
N VAL A 10 -15.48 42.83 48.12
CA VAL A 10 -15.32 41.43 48.58
C VAL A 10 -16.17 40.47 47.73
N ARG A 11 -17.44 40.80 47.48
CA ARG A 11 -18.30 39.98 46.61
C ARG A 11 -17.79 39.90 45.16
N LEU A 12 -17.17 40.97 44.66
CA LEU A 12 -16.61 41.00 43.32
C LEU A 12 -15.33 40.16 43.25
N GLU A 13 -14.45 40.25 44.24
CA GLU A 13 -13.22 39.44 44.33
C GLU A 13 -13.54 37.96 44.45
N GLU A 14 -14.50 37.56 45.29
CA GLU A 14 -14.94 36.16 45.39
C GLU A 14 -15.48 35.62 44.06
N ARG A 15 -16.20 36.45 43.29
CA ARG A 15 -16.68 36.06 41.96
C ARG A 15 -15.54 35.98 40.95
N ASN A 16 -14.55 36.88 41.07
CA ASN A 16 -13.41 36.92 40.18
C ASN A 16 -12.49 35.72 40.40
N ILE A 17 -12.22 35.36 41.65
CA ILE A 17 -11.46 34.15 42.03
C ILE A 17 -12.12 32.90 41.42
N ARG A 18 -13.44 32.75 41.57
CA ARG A 18 -14.17 31.61 40.98
C ARG A 18 -14.10 31.59 39.45
N ALA A 19 -14.12 32.75 38.80
CA ALA A 19 -14.01 32.84 37.35
C ALA A 19 -12.59 32.49 36.87
N ASP A 20 -11.57 32.94 37.60
CA ASP A 20 -10.17 32.63 37.31
C ASP A 20 -9.87 31.14 37.51
N GLU A 21 -10.39 30.53 38.58
CA GLU A 21 -10.30 29.08 38.83
C GLU A 21 -10.85 28.27 37.64
N MET A 22 -12.05 28.61 37.16
CA MET A 22 -12.67 27.94 36.01
C MET A 22 -11.86 28.14 34.71
N LEU A 23 -11.28 29.32 34.51
CA LEU A 23 -10.41 29.59 33.37
C LEU A 23 -9.10 28.80 33.44
N THR A 24 -8.52 28.65 34.64
CA THR A 24 -7.32 27.84 34.83
C THR A 24 -7.59 26.37 34.54
N GLU A 25 -8.70 25.81 35.03
CA GLU A 25 -9.10 24.42 34.76
C GLU A 25 -9.25 24.18 33.24
N PHE A 26 -9.97 25.05 32.54
CA PHE A 26 -10.14 24.92 31.09
C PHE A 26 -8.82 25.05 30.32
N GLN A 27 -7.89 25.89 30.79
CA GLN A 27 -6.57 26.02 30.20
C GLN A 27 -5.71 24.78 30.44
N GLU A 28 -5.80 24.16 31.61
CA GLU A 28 -5.12 22.90 31.94
C GLU A 28 -5.62 21.77 31.05
N GLU A 29 -6.94 21.57 30.93
CA GLU A 29 -7.54 20.57 30.04
C GLU A 29 -7.09 20.75 28.58
N ARG A 30 -7.11 22.00 28.08
CA ARG A 30 -6.64 22.32 26.73
C ARG A 30 -5.16 22.00 26.56
N ASN A 31 -4.33 22.34 27.55
CA ASN A 31 -2.89 22.07 27.50
C ASN A 31 -2.60 20.56 27.51
N ASP A 32 -3.36 19.78 28.27
CA ASP A 32 -3.20 18.33 28.31
C ASP A 32 -3.64 17.65 27.01
N LEU A 33 -4.72 18.15 26.39
CA LEU A 33 -5.14 17.72 25.07
C LEU A 33 -4.07 18.04 24.01
N LEU A 34 -3.49 19.25 24.03
CA LEU A 34 -2.39 19.62 23.13
C LEU A 34 -1.15 18.75 23.35
N ARG A 35 -0.81 18.42 24.60
CA ARG A 35 0.28 17.49 24.92
C ARG A 35 0.00 16.09 24.41
N GLN A 36 -1.23 15.60 24.53
CA GLN A 36 -1.62 14.28 24.02
C GLN A 36 -1.53 14.22 22.49
N ILE A 37 -2.02 15.24 21.79
CA ILE A 37 -1.89 15.35 20.34
C ILE A 37 -0.41 15.38 19.94
N SER A 38 0.40 16.20 20.61
CA SER A 38 1.84 16.29 20.34
C SER A 38 2.54 14.93 20.51
N ARG A 39 2.24 14.19 21.59
CA ARG A 39 2.76 12.83 21.80
C ARG A 39 2.32 11.86 20.70
N SER A 40 1.06 11.89 20.29
CA SER A 40 0.55 11.05 19.21
C SER A 40 1.23 11.37 17.87
N LEU A 41 1.39 12.65 17.55
CA LEU A 41 2.11 13.08 16.34
C LEU A 41 3.59 12.69 16.39
N GLN A 42 4.23 12.75 17.56
CA GLN A 42 5.61 12.28 17.73
C GLN A 42 5.74 10.77 17.52
N ASP A 43 4.80 9.97 18.01
CA ASP A 43 4.77 8.52 17.83
C ASP A 43 4.53 8.13 16.35
N ILE A 44 3.57 8.79 15.69
CA ILE A 44 3.36 8.65 14.24
C ILE A 44 4.62 9.07 13.48
N ALA A 45 5.26 10.18 13.87
CA ALA A 45 6.48 10.62 13.22
C ALA A 45 7.69 9.71 13.53
N ALA A 46 7.70 8.99 14.66
CA ALA A 46 8.74 8.03 15.00
C ALA A 46 8.58 6.73 14.18
N THR A 47 7.35 6.23 14.06
CA THR A 47 7.02 5.06 13.22
C THR A 47 7.32 5.34 11.74
N LEU A 48 6.97 6.52 11.23
CA LEU A 48 7.29 6.92 9.85
C LEU A 48 8.80 7.15 9.63
N ARG A 49 9.55 7.58 10.66
CA ARG A 49 11.01 7.75 10.59
C ARG A 49 11.80 6.46 10.74
N HIS A 50 11.16 5.36 11.09
CA HIS A 50 11.82 4.07 11.30
C HIS A 50 11.42 3.03 10.23
N PRO A 51 11.87 3.16 8.96
CA PRO A 51 11.73 2.10 7.96
C PRO A 51 12.79 0.99 8.15
N GLY A 52 13.14 0.64 9.40
CA GLY A 52 14.21 -0.33 9.64
C GLY A 52 14.41 -0.73 11.10
N GLY A 53 13.65 -1.73 11.57
CA GLY A 53 13.83 -2.44 12.85
C GLY A 53 13.21 -3.84 12.78
N PRO A 54 13.70 -4.83 13.55
CA PRO A 54 14.13 -6.14 13.05
C PRO A 54 13.03 -7.19 12.80
N SER A 55 13.14 -7.84 11.63
CA SER A 55 12.71 -9.21 11.30
C SER A 55 11.39 -9.74 11.88
N ARG A 56 10.29 -9.39 11.22
CA ARG A 56 9.22 -10.36 10.96
C ARG A 56 9.04 -10.39 9.44
N PRO A 57 9.15 -11.55 8.75
CA PRO A 57 8.88 -11.60 7.33
C PRO A 57 7.37 -11.49 7.14
N THR A 58 6.88 -10.26 7.21
CA THR A 58 5.63 -9.88 6.58
C THR A 58 6.05 -9.51 5.17
N PRO A 59 5.66 -10.27 4.13
CA PRO A 59 5.96 -9.86 2.78
C PRO A 59 5.27 -8.51 2.58
N GLU A 60 6.06 -7.45 2.40
CA GLU A 60 5.62 -6.33 1.60
C GLU A 60 5.04 -6.91 0.30
N PRO A 61 3.94 -6.38 -0.25
CA PRO A 61 3.41 -6.86 -1.52
C PRO A 61 4.32 -6.37 -2.65
N GLU A 62 5.61 -6.71 -2.62
CA GLU A 62 6.36 -7.00 -3.82
C GLU A 62 5.58 -8.13 -4.48
N LEU A 63 4.71 -7.78 -5.41
CA LEU A 63 3.82 -8.71 -6.10
C LEU A 63 4.65 -9.88 -6.59
N THR A 64 4.69 -10.99 -5.84
CA THR A 64 5.66 -12.03 -6.14
C THR A 64 5.19 -12.75 -7.40
N PRO A 65 6.09 -13.38 -8.17
CA PRO A 65 5.66 -14.21 -9.29
C PRO A 65 4.62 -15.27 -8.87
N GLN A 66 4.67 -15.71 -7.61
CA GLN A 66 3.74 -16.66 -7.01
C GLN A 66 2.37 -16.04 -6.72
N ASP A 67 2.32 -14.82 -6.19
CA ASP A 67 1.06 -14.09 -5.95
C ASP A 67 0.35 -13.74 -7.26
N LEU A 68 1.13 -13.38 -8.28
CA LEU A 68 0.63 -13.11 -9.61
C LEU A 68 0.06 -14.38 -10.26
N LEU A 69 0.71 -15.54 -10.09
CA LEU A 69 0.16 -16.83 -10.49
C LEU A 69 -1.11 -17.20 -9.71
N ALA A 70 -1.17 -16.90 -8.41
CA ALA A 70 -2.36 -17.11 -7.59
C ALA A 70 -3.53 -16.22 -8.05
N ALA A 71 -3.25 -14.95 -8.38
CA ALA A 71 -4.23 -14.03 -8.94
C ALA A 71 -4.76 -14.49 -10.31
N TRP A 72 -3.91 -15.06 -11.15
CA TRP A 72 -4.34 -15.64 -12.43
C TRP A 72 -5.14 -16.92 -12.27
N LYS A 73 -4.79 -17.78 -11.30
CA LYS A 73 -5.61 -18.95 -10.92
C LYS A 73 -7.00 -18.51 -10.45
N ALA A 74 -7.08 -17.46 -9.63
CA ALA A 74 -8.35 -16.90 -9.16
C ALA A 74 -9.21 -16.30 -10.30
N LYS A 75 -8.59 -15.82 -11.39
CA LYS A 75 -9.27 -15.27 -12.58
C LYS A 75 -9.76 -16.32 -13.58
N ASN A 76 -9.89 -17.59 -13.19
CA ASN A 76 -10.36 -18.69 -14.05
C ASN A 76 -9.49 -18.89 -15.31
N LEU A 77 -8.17 -18.73 -15.18
CA LEU A 77 -7.26 -19.23 -16.21
C LEU A 77 -7.39 -20.76 -16.24
N VAL A 78 -7.73 -21.33 -17.40
CA VAL A 78 -7.81 -22.79 -17.56
C VAL A 78 -6.39 -23.33 -17.33
N VAL A 79 -6.17 -23.93 -16.16
CA VAL A 79 -4.86 -24.39 -15.71
C VAL A 79 -4.54 -25.74 -16.37
N THR A 80 -4.35 -25.74 -17.69
CA THR A 80 -3.56 -26.81 -18.29
C THR A 80 -2.10 -26.59 -17.88
N GLU A 81 -1.37 -27.68 -17.71
CA GLU A 81 0.02 -27.65 -17.26
C GLU A 81 0.91 -26.78 -18.17
N ASP A 82 0.61 -26.80 -19.47
CA ASP A 82 1.26 -25.98 -20.49
C ASP A 82 1.07 -24.47 -20.25
N VAL A 83 -0.16 -24.05 -19.95
CA VAL A 83 -0.49 -22.64 -19.69
C VAL A 83 0.18 -22.20 -18.39
N HIS A 84 0.22 -23.07 -17.38
CA HIS A 84 0.90 -22.79 -16.13
C HIS A 84 2.42 -22.64 -16.31
N ALA A 85 3.06 -23.49 -17.12
CA ALA A 85 4.49 -23.41 -17.41
C ALA A 85 4.87 -22.08 -18.10
N VAL A 86 4.08 -21.67 -19.11
CA VAL A 86 4.27 -20.37 -19.79
C VAL A 86 4.03 -19.19 -18.83
N ALA A 87 2.96 -19.27 -18.03
CA ALA A 87 2.63 -18.27 -17.02
C ALA A 87 3.74 -18.11 -15.97
N ALA A 88 4.27 -19.22 -15.45
CA ALA A 88 5.33 -19.22 -14.44
C ALA A 88 6.65 -18.68 -15.01
N PHE A 89 6.92 -18.91 -16.29
CA PHE A 89 8.07 -18.33 -16.96
C PHE A 89 7.95 -16.80 -17.14
N LEU A 90 6.76 -16.30 -17.46
CA LEU A 90 6.52 -14.86 -17.69
C LEU A 90 6.35 -14.06 -16.40
N ALA A 91 5.84 -14.68 -15.33
CA ALA A 91 5.55 -14.00 -14.07
C ALA A 91 6.75 -13.20 -13.52
N PRO A 92 7.99 -13.73 -13.43
CA PRO A 92 9.15 -12.95 -12.95
C PRO A 92 9.54 -11.76 -13.84
N ALA A 93 9.24 -11.82 -15.14
CA ALA A 93 9.49 -10.69 -16.04
C ALA A 93 8.39 -9.62 -15.89
N LEU A 94 7.14 -10.05 -15.74
CA LEU A 94 5.99 -9.16 -15.55
C LEU A 94 6.03 -8.42 -14.20
N VAL A 95 6.51 -9.07 -13.14
CA VAL A 95 6.74 -8.42 -11.83
C VAL A 95 7.79 -7.30 -11.93
N ARG A 96 8.77 -7.43 -12.84
CA ARG A 96 9.78 -6.40 -13.10
C ARG A 96 9.27 -5.27 -14.01
N GLY A 97 8.01 -5.33 -14.46
CA GLY A 97 7.33 -4.27 -15.20
C GLY A 97 6.87 -4.70 -16.60
N GLU A 98 7.70 -5.45 -17.33
CA GLU A 98 7.37 -5.89 -18.69
C GLU A 98 8.09 -7.19 -19.06
N ALA A 99 7.37 -8.08 -19.75
CA ALA A 99 7.92 -9.30 -20.32
C ALA A 99 8.10 -9.13 -21.83
N ARG A 100 9.37 -9.04 -22.26
CA ARG A 100 9.77 -8.98 -23.66
C ARG A 100 10.38 -10.32 -24.05
N HIS A 101 9.57 -11.24 -24.56
CA HIS A 101 10.06 -12.57 -24.92
C HIS A 101 9.52 -13.01 -26.27
N ARG A 102 10.44 -13.44 -27.16
CA ARG A 102 10.10 -14.10 -28.41
C ARG A 102 9.53 -15.49 -28.14
N LEU A 103 8.62 -15.95 -29.00
CA LEU A 103 7.98 -17.26 -28.91
C LEU A 103 9.00 -18.41 -28.86
N GLU A 104 10.08 -18.30 -29.64
CA GLU A 104 11.19 -19.27 -29.71
C GLU A 104 11.88 -19.47 -28.36
N VAL A 105 12.11 -18.37 -27.62
CA VAL A 105 12.78 -18.39 -26.32
C VAL A 105 11.88 -19.05 -25.27
N ILE A 106 10.59 -18.73 -25.30
CA ILE A 106 9.61 -19.33 -24.39
C ILE A 106 9.45 -20.82 -24.72
N SER A 107 9.38 -21.19 -25.99
CA SER A 107 9.30 -22.58 -26.47
C SER A 107 10.51 -23.39 -25.99
N THR A 108 11.73 -22.86 -26.12
CA THR A 108 12.96 -23.54 -25.68
C THR A 108 13.01 -23.71 -24.16
N ARG A 109 12.55 -22.71 -23.40
CA ARG A 109 12.54 -22.72 -21.92
C ARG A 109 11.43 -23.57 -21.32
N THR A 110 10.28 -23.65 -21.98
CA THR A 110 9.12 -24.41 -21.49
C THR A 110 9.05 -25.82 -22.09
N GLY A 111 9.83 -26.12 -23.13
CA GLY A 111 9.79 -27.40 -23.84
C GLY A 111 8.53 -27.58 -24.71
N LEU A 112 7.72 -26.53 -24.87
CA LEU A 112 6.47 -26.56 -25.62
C LEU A 112 6.67 -26.11 -27.07
N PRO A 113 5.92 -26.66 -28.05
CA PRO A 113 5.97 -26.19 -29.42
C PRO A 113 5.44 -24.74 -29.52
N GLN A 114 5.96 -23.98 -30.49
CA GLN A 114 5.67 -22.54 -30.62
C GLN A 114 4.16 -22.25 -30.79
N ASP A 115 3.44 -23.11 -31.52
CA ASP A 115 1.98 -22.97 -31.71
C ASP A 115 1.23 -23.04 -30.38
N ARG A 116 1.60 -24.01 -29.52
CA ARG A 116 1.00 -24.18 -28.19
C ARG A 116 1.34 -23.00 -27.28
N VAL A 117 2.56 -22.46 -27.34
CA VAL A 117 2.95 -21.25 -26.61
C VAL A 117 2.12 -20.04 -27.05
N ASN A 118 1.89 -19.88 -28.36
CA ASN A 118 1.06 -18.81 -28.91
C ASN A 118 -0.39 -18.93 -28.42
N ASP A 119 -0.96 -20.13 -28.43
CA ASP A 119 -2.32 -20.37 -27.92
C ASP A 119 -2.42 -20.08 -26.42
N CYS A 120 -1.42 -20.46 -25.62
CA CYS A 120 -1.34 -20.14 -24.19
C CYS A 120 -1.30 -18.62 -23.94
N LEU A 121 -0.47 -17.89 -24.70
CA LEU A 121 -0.38 -16.43 -24.62
C LEU A 121 -1.70 -15.76 -25.03
N ARG A 122 -2.33 -16.23 -26.10
CA ARG A 122 -3.64 -15.75 -26.55
C ARG A 122 -4.70 -15.97 -25.48
N MET A 123 -4.66 -17.11 -24.77
CA MET A 123 -5.53 -17.37 -23.64
C MET A 123 -5.27 -16.42 -22.46
N LEU A 124 -4.01 -16.15 -22.11
CA LEU A 124 -3.64 -15.21 -21.05
C LEU A 124 -4.12 -13.78 -21.35
N VAL A 125 -4.00 -13.32 -22.60
CA VAL A 125 -4.51 -12.01 -23.03
C VAL A 125 -6.03 -11.98 -23.00
N LYS A 126 -6.71 -12.99 -23.57
CA LYS A 126 -8.18 -13.06 -23.60
C LYS A 126 -8.81 -13.10 -22.21
N ARG A 127 -8.12 -13.69 -21.23
CA ARG A 127 -8.57 -13.76 -19.82
C ARG A 127 -8.23 -12.51 -19.02
N GLY A 128 -7.52 -11.54 -19.61
CA GLY A 128 -7.11 -10.31 -18.93
C GLY A 128 -6.05 -10.55 -17.85
N CYS A 129 -5.21 -11.57 -18.02
CA CYS A 129 -4.05 -11.82 -17.15
C CYS A 129 -2.87 -10.93 -17.51
N VAL A 130 -2.70 -10.63 -18.82
CA VAL A 130 -1.65 -9.76 -19.37
C VAL A 130 -2.22 -8.93 -20.52
N ARG A 131 -1.62 -7.76 -20.77
CA ARG A 131 -1.92 -6.90 -21.92
C ARG A 131 -0.71 -6.87 -22.84
N GLN A 132 -0.92 -7.09 -24.14
CA GLN A 132 0.13 -6.89 -25.14
C GLN A 132 0.14 -5.40 -25.54
N THR A 133 1.21 -4.69 -25.21
CA THR A 133 1.31 -3.23 -25.43
C THR A 133 2.01 -2.88 -26.75
N GLY A 134 2.71 -3.83 -27.35
CA GLY A 134 3.34 -3.65 -28.67
C GLY A 134 4.40 -4.70 -28.96
N CYS A 135 5.27 -4.38 -29.91
CA CYS A 135 6.48 -5.15 -30.20
C CYS A 135 7.71 -4.31 -29.84
N ALA A 136 8.69 -4.94 -29.21
CA ALA A 136 10.00 -4.36 -28.96
C ALA A 136 10.73 -4.16 -30.31
N PRO A 137 11.79 -3.32 -30.35
CA PRO A 137 12.54 -3.02 -31.59
C PRO A 137 13.22 -4.26 -32.21
N ASP A 138 13.32 -5.36 -31.46
CA ASP A 138 13.77 -6.67 -31.92
C ASP A 138 12.64 -7.56 -32.46
N GLY A 139 11.40 -7.06 -32.55
CA GLY A 139 10.22 -7.80 -32.98
C GLY A 139 9.60 -8.72 -31.91
N ALA A 140 10.11 -8.73 -30.67
CA ALA A 140 9.52 -9.53 -29.60
C ALA A 140 8.24 -8.86 -29.07
N PRO A 141 7.13 -9.60 -28.86
CA PRO A 141 5.94 -9.03 -28.25
C PRO A 141 6.22 -8.60 -26.79
N VAL A 142 5.75 -7.40 -26.43
CA VAL A 142 5.87 -6.83 -25.09
C VAL A 142 4.56 -7.03 -24.34
N TYR A 143 4.63 -7.77 -23.24
CA TYR A 143 3.50 -8.01 -22.35
C TYR A 143 3.67 -7.23 -21.05
N VAL A 144 2.61 -6.60 -20.58
CA VAL A 144 2.54 -5.90 -19.30
C VAL A 144 1.36 -6.40 -18.47
N LEU A 145 1.38 -6.16 -17.17
CA LEU A 145 0.21 -6.39 -16.34
C LEU A 145 -0.90 -5.36 -16.65
N PRO A 146 -2.17 -5.78 -16.64
CA PRO A 146 -3.32 -4.96 -17.03
C PRO A 146 -3.64 -3.82 -16.07
#